data_AF-A0A920GTQ9-F1
#
_entry.id   AF-A0A920GTQ9-F1
#
_cell.length_a   1.000
_cell.length_b   1.000
_cell.length_c   1.000
_cell.angle_alpha   90.00
_cell.angle_beta   90.00
_cell.angle_gamma   90.00
#
_symmetry.space_group_name_H-M   'P 1'
#
loop_
_entity.id
_entity.type
_entity.pdbx_description
1 polymer ?
#
loop_
_entity_poly.entity_id
_entity_poly.type
_entity_poly.pdbx_seq_one_letter_code
_entity_poly.pdbx_strand_id
1 'polypeptide(L)'
;MDKNTYNERHGQKLDDHGVVWGPINSIEDIVEDEQFKSREMILEIDDETFGSLKVPGIVPKLSKTPGKVNWLGLKKLGHITMKCFQNLALVMKIKKNY
;
A
#
# COMPACT_ATOMS: atom_id res chain seq x y z
N MET A 1 -26.65 10.05 15.68
CA MET A 1 -26.53 10.50 14.28
C MET A 1 -25.59 9.54 13.61
N ASP A 2 -26.02 8.89 12.53
CA ASP A 2 -25.10 8.08 11.72
C ASP A 2 -24.09 9.01 11.01
N LYS A 3 -22.86 8.53 10.77
CA LYS A 3 -21.77 9.32 10.17
C LYS A 3 -22.09 9.79 8.75
N ASN A 4 -22.85 9.01 7.97
CA ASN A 4 -23.28 9.38 6.63
C ASN A 4 -24.20 10.61 6.68
N THR A 5 -25.16 10.62 7.62
CA THR A 5 -26.03 11.79 7.83
C THR A 5 -25.25 13.07 8.21
N TYR A 6 -24.12 12.96 8.92
CA TYR A 6 -23.30 14.12 9.31
C TYR A 6 -22.53 14.73 8.13
N ASN A 7 -21.92 13.88 7.29
CA ASN A 7 -21.15 14.30 6.13
C ASN A 7 -22.06 14.96 5.07
N GLU A 8 -23.24 14.38 4.81
CA GLU A 8 -24.18 14.88 3.79
C GLU A 8 -24.72 16.30 4.10
N ARG A 9 -25.07 16.59 5.36
CA ARG A 9 -25.66 17.88 5.74
C ARG A 9 -24.69 19.05 5.66
N HIS A 10 -23.42 18.82 5.99
CA HIS A 10 -22.41 19.87 5.93
C HIS A 10 -21.84 19.98 4.52
N GLY A 11 -21.68 18.85 3.82
CA GLY A 11 -21.22 18.79 2.45
C GLY A 11 -22.06 19.60 1.49
N GLN A 12 -23.39 19.42 1.53
CA GLN A 12 -24.31 20.16 0.65
C GLN A 12 -24.13 21.70 0.77
N LYS A 13 -24.00 22.20 2.01
CA LYS A 13 -23.80 23.64 2.25
C LYS A 13 -22.44 24.13 1.75
N LEU A 14 -21.41 23.29 1.79
CA LEU A 14 -20.08 23.64 1.31
C LEU A 14 -20.04 23.66 -0.23
N ASP A 15 -20.72 22.70 -0.88
CA ASP A 15 -20.87 22.65 -2.34
C ASP A 15 -21.61 23.87 -2.89
N ASP A 16 -22.68 24.32 -2.22
CA ASP A 16 -23.43 25.54 -2.60
C ASP A 16 -22.54 26.79 -2.63
N HIS A 17 -21.45 26.80 -1.86
CA HIS A 17 -20.48 27.90 -1.80
C HIS A 17 -19.17 27.61 -2.56
N GLY A 18 -19.10 26.49 -3.29
CA GLY A 18 -17.91 26.10 -4.05
C GLY A 18 -16.70 25.76 -3.18
N VAL A 19 -16.92 25.36 -1.92
CA VAL A 19 -15.86 24.98 -1.00
C VAL A 19 -15.55 23.50 -1.15
N VAL A 20 -14.29 23.17 -1.44
CA VAL A 20 -13.84 21.78 -1.54
C VAL A 20 -13.93 21.10 -0.17
N TRP A 21 -14.63 19.97 -0.13
CA TRP A 21 -14.77 19.14 1.07
C TRP A 21 -14.69 17.66 0.71
N GLY A 22 -14.52 16.81 1.72
CA GLY A 22 -14.58 15.36 1.57
C GLY A 22 -14.98 14.70 2.89
N PRO A 23 -15.62 13.52 2.84
CA PRO A 23 -16.04 12.79 4.02
C PRO A 23 -14.85 12.24 4.80
N ILE A 24 -15.04 12.06 6.11
CA ILE A 24 -14.12 11.27 6.95
C ILE A 24 -14.51 9.80 6.83
N ASN A 25 -13.78 9.07 6.00
CA ASN A 25 -14.04 7.65 5.73
C ASN A 25 -13.42 6.75 6.80
N SER A 26 -14.15 5.72 7.22
CA SER A 26 -13.61 4.61 8.00
C SER A 26 -12.83 3.63 7.12
N ILE A 27 -12.15 2.66 7.73
CA ILE A 27 -11.41 1.64 6.97
C ILE A 27 -12.39 0.81 6.14
N GLU A 28 -13.54 0.47 6.72
CA GLU A 28 -14.62 -0.26 6.06
C GLU A 28 -15.12 0.49 4.83
N ASP A 29 -15.34 1.81 4.95
CA ASP A 29 -15.79 2.64 3.83
C ASP A 29 -14.74 2.68 2.71
N ILE A 30 -13.46 2.81 3.06
CA ILE A 30 -12.36 2.85 2.08
C ILE A 30 -12.21 1.52 1.33
N VAL A 31 -12.42 0.40 2.03
CA VAL A 31 -12.35 -0.94 1.42
C VAL A 31 -13.46 -1.14 0.39
N GLU A 32 -14.64 -0.58 0.64
CA GLU A 32 -15.78 -0.71 -0.27
C GLU A 32 -15.87 0.39 -1.33
N ASP A 33 -15.07 1.46 -1.22
CA ASP A 33 -15.09 2.60 -2.13
C ASP A 33 -14.68 2.24 -3.58
N GLU A 34 -15.56 2.57 -4.53
CA GLU A 34 -15.38 2.29 -5.96
C GLU A 34 -14.17 2.99 -6.58
N GLN A 35 -13.79 4.18 -6.10
CA GLN A 35 -12.58 4.86 -6.54
C GLN A 35 -11.32 4.14 -6.05
N PHE A 36 -11.35 3.57 -4.84
CA PHE A 36 -10.24 2.76 -4.33
C PHE A 36 -10.13 1.42 -5.07
N LYS A 37 -11.25 0.76 -5.36
CA LYS A 37 -11.31 -0.49 -6.13
C LYS A 37 -10.83 -0.30 -7.56
N SER A 38 -11.36 0.69 -8.28
CA SER A 38 -10.99 0.95 -9.69
C SER A 38 -9.51 1.27 -9.90
N ARG A 39 -8.84 1.77 -8.85
CA ARG A 39 -7.42 2.15 -8.88
C ARG A 39 -6.50 1.11 -8.24
N GLU A 40 -7.04 -0.04 -7.82
CA GLU A 40 -6.32 -1.10 -7.10
C GLU A 40 -5.50 -0.52 -5.93
N MET A 41 -6.14 0.35 -5.14
CA MET A 41 -5.52 1.04 -4.01
C MET A 41 -5.45 0.16 -2.76
N ILE A 42 -6.20 -0.94 -2.75
CA ILE A 42 -6.09 -2.02 -1.76
C ILE A 42 -5.88 -3.29 -2.56
N LEU A 43 -4.79 -3.98 -2.25
CA LEU A 43 -4.42 -5.26 -2.86
C LEU A 43 -4.76 -6.38 -1.88
N GLU A 44 -5.26 -7.49 -2.43
CA GLU A 44 -5.46 -8.72 -1.69
C GLU A 44 -4.30 -9.66 -2.01
N ILE A 45 -3.55 -10.06 -0.98
CA ILE A 45 -2.36 -10.90 -1.11
C ILE A 45 -2.49 -12.08 -0.15
N ASP A 46 -2.40 -13.28 -0.70
CA ASP A 46 -2.36 -14.51 0.09
C ASP A 46 -1.00 -14.69 0.78
N ASP A 47 -1.03 -14.88 2.08
CA ASP A 47 0.11 -15.25 2.91
C ASP A 47 -0.13 -16.60 3.57
N GLU A 48 0.90 -17.47 3.57
CA GLU A 48 0.79 -18.81 4.17
C GLU A 48 0.60 -18.80 5.70
N THR A 49 1.00 -17.72 6.38
CA THR A 49 0.91 -17.59 7.84
C THR A 49 -0.40 -16.93 8.27
N PHE A 50 -0.82 -15.90 7.53
CA PHE A 50 -1.95 -15.05 7.91
C PHE A 50 -3.19 -15.18 7.00
N GLY A 51 -3.12 -15.97 5.93
CA GLY A 51 -4.19 -16.09 4.95
C GLY A 51 -4.25 -14.89 3.99
N SER A 52 -5.45 -14.59 3.47
CA SER A 52 -5.65 -13.41 2.62
C SER A 52 -5.51 -12.12 3.44
N LEU A 53 -4.60 -11.24 3.02
CA LEU A 53 -4.33 -9.94 3.64
C LEU A 53 -4.64 -8.80 2.67
N LYS A 54 -5.39 -7.81 3.16
CA LYS A 54 -5.59 -6.54 2.48
C LYS A 54 -4.45 -5.58 2.82
N VAL A 55 -3.69 -5.16 1.81
CA VAL A 55 -2.56 -4.24 1.97
C VAL A 55 -2.70 -3.01 1.06
N PRO A 56 -2.11 -1.87 1.44
CA PRO A 56 -2.11 -0.70 0.56
C PRO A 56 -1.46 -1.01 -0.80
N GLY A 57 -2.10 -0.53 -1.86
CA GLY A 57 -1.59 -0.61 -3.22
C GLY A 57 -0.38 0.29 -3.46
N ILE A 58 0.31 0.05 -4.57
CA ILE A 58 1.52 0.78 -4.92
C ILE A 58 1.18 2.10 -5.62
N VAL A 59 1.71 3.20 -5.09
CA VAL A 59 1.55 4.55 -5.62
C VAL A 59 2.91 5.27 -5.74
N PRO A 60 3.12 6.09 -6.80
CA PRO A 60 2.22 6.32 -7.94
C PRO A 60 2.19 5.13 -8.92
N LYS A 61 1.09 4.99 -9.69
CA LYS A 61 0.96 3.95 -10.72
C LYS A 61 1.72 4.38 -11.98
N LEU A 62 2.88 3.76 -12.20
CA LEU A 62 3.73 4.03 -13.37
C LEU A 62 3.26 3.20 -14.58
N SER A 63 3.01 3.86 -15.71
CA SER A 63 2.51 3.18 -16.92
C SER A 63 3.54 2.28 -17.60
N LYS A 64 4.82 2.67 -17.59
CA LYS A 64 5.90 1.89 -18.22
C LYS A 64 6.51 0.83 -17.31
N THR A 65 6.56 1.11 -16.01
CA THR A 65 7.24 0.27 -15.01
C THR A 65 6.37 0.12 -13.78
N PRO A 66 5.21 -0.56 -13.89
CA PRO A 66 4.31 -0.73 -12.75
C PRO A 66 5.03 -1.48 -11.63
N GLY A 67 4.98 -0.91 -10.42
CA GLY A 67 5.52 -1.55 -9.23
C GLY A 67 4.72 -2.79 -8.85
N LYS A 68 5.36 -3.73 -8.13
CA LYS A 68 4.74 -4.96 -7.64
C LYS A 68 5.15 -5.22 -6.19
N VAL A 69 4.24 -5.81 -5.41
CA VAL A 69 4.56 -6.28 -4.06
C VAL A 69 5.23 -7.64 -4.20
N ASN A 70 6.54 -7.70 -3.97
CA ASN A 70 7.30 -8.95 -4.12
C ASN A 70 7.24 -9.83 -2.86
N TRP A 71 7.06 -9.22 -1.68
CA TRP A 71 6.90 -9.93 -0.41
C TRP A 71 6.24 -9.00 0.62
N LEU A 72 5.42 -9.56 1.51
CA LEU A 72 4.82 -8.84 2.66
C LEU A 72 5.79 -8.72 3.85
N GLY A 73 6.85 -9.51 3.82
CA GLY A 73 7.85 -9.64 4.85
C GLY A 73 8.62 -10.94 4.64
N LEU A 74 9.81 -11.04 5.23
CA LEU A 74 10.52 -12.31 5.24
C LEU A 74 9.92 -13.20 6.32
N LYS A 75 9.48 -14.40 5.94
CA LYS A 75 8.83 -15.37 6.85
C LYS A 75 9.65 -15.71 8.11
N LYS A 76 10.97 -15.58 8.04
CA LYS A 76 11.88 -15.88 9.16
C LYS A 76 12.83 -14.71 9.41
N LEU A 77 13.06 -14.42 10.69
CA LEU A 77 14.10 -13.49 11.11
C LEU A 77 15.45 -13.98 10.61
N GLY A 78 16.25 -13.09 10.01
CA GLY A 78 17.59 -13.42 9.50
C GLY A 78 17.61 -14.18 8.17
N HIS A 79 16.49 -14.36 7.47
CA HIS A 79 16.41 -15.13 6.22
C HIS A 79 17.35 -14.62 5.11
N ILE A 80 17.67 -13.32 5.08
CA ILE A 80 18.56 -12.73 4.06
C ILE A 80 20.00 -12.54 4.54
N THR A 81 20.32 -12.84 5.81
CA THR A 81 21.62 -12.55 6.41
C THR A 81 22.78 -13.17 5.62
N MET A 82 22.69 -14.46 5.30
CA MET A 82 23.78 -15.17 4.59
C MET A 82 23.97 -14.66 3.14
N LYS A 83 22.87 -14.34 2.45
CA LYS A 83 22.92 -13.81 1.07
C LYS A 83 23.62 -12.44 1.01
N CYS A 84 23.38 -11.58 2.01
CA CYS A 84 24.07 -10.29 2.12
C CYS A 84 25.58 -10.46 2.30
N PHE A 85 26.01 -11.40 3.15
CA PHE A 85 27.43 -11.65 3.40
C PHE A 85 28.17 -12.20 2.17
N GLN A 86 27.54 -13.08 1.39
CA GLN A 86 28.12 -13.61 0.15
C GLN A 86 28.38 -12.50 -0.89
N ASN A 87 27.42 -11.60 -1.09
CA ASN A 87 27.57 -10.48 -2.00
C ASN A 87 28.68 -9.51 -1.57
N LEU A 88 28.79 -9.25 -0.26
CA LEU A 88 29.85 -8.39 0.28
C LEU A 88 31.25 -9.01 0.11
N ALA A 89 31.38 -10.31 0.37
CA ALA A 89 32.64 -11.02 0.21
C ALA A 89 33.13 -11.01 -1.26
N LEU A 90 32.20 -11.05 -2.23
CA LEU A 90 32.52 -10.93 -3.65
C LEU A 90 33.13 -9.55 -3.98
N VAL A 91 32.53 -8.47 -3.45
CA VAL A 91 33.03 -7.10 -3.62
C VAL A 91 34.41 -6.91 -2.98
N MET A 92 34.64 -7.50 -1.81
CA MET A 92 35.94 -7.43 -1.14
C MET A 92 37.05 -8.17 -1.89
N LYS A 93 36.74 -9.31 -2.54
CA LYS A 93 37.69 -10.02 -3.42
C LYS A 93 38.05 -9.18 -4.66
N ILE A 94 37.08 -8.47 -5.24
CA ILE A 94 37.32 -7.61 -6.42
C ILE A 94 38.20 -6.41 -6.04
N LYS A 95 38.06 -5.83 -4.84
CA LYS A 95 38.90 -4.72 -4.39
C LYS A 95 40.33 -5.09 -3.98
N LYS A 96 40.66 -6.38 -3.81
CA LYS A 96 42.02 -6.85 -3.50
C LYS A 96 42.89 -7.15 -4.73
N ASN A 97 42.33 -7.03 -5.94
CA ASN A 97 43.03 -7.28 -7.20
C ASN A 97 43.51 -5.99 -7.92
N TYR A 98 43.76 -4.93 -7.16
CA TYR A 98 44.45 -3.71 -7.61
C TYR A 98 45.62 -3.41 -6.67
#